data_AF-A0A0Q0VAM6-F1
#
_entry.id   AF-A0A0Q0VAM6-F1
#
_cell.length_a   1.000
_cell.length_b   1.000
_cell.length_c   1.000
_cell.angle_alpha   90.00
_cell.angle_beta   90.00
_cell.angle_gamma   90.00
#
_symmetry.space_group_name_H-M   'P 1'
#
loop_
_entity.id
_entity.type
_entity.pdbx_description
1 polymer ?
#
loop_
_entity_poly.entity_id
_entity_poly.type
_entity_poly.pdbx_seq_one_letter_code
_entity_poly.pdbx_strand_id
1 'polypeptide(L)'
;MFIAALDHDEAPYRWGAAEALGRMRDERAVEPLIKRLHDDDWRVRLKAAWSLGQIGDPRALPHLRRLMKDRSEAVADMAGEAVRGIQTRMLRKRKED
;
A
#
# COMPACT_ATOMS: atom_id res chain seq x y z
N MET A 1 -7.37 -17.13 2.62
CA MET A 1 -7.76 -15.86 1.96
C MET A 1 -6.83 -14.77 2.47
N PHE A 2 -5.91 -14.24 1.65
CA PHE A 2 -4.86 -13.32 2.12
C PHE A 2 -5.41 -12.02 2.75
N ILE A 3 -6.58 -11.54 2.30
CA ILE A 3 -7.25 -10.36 2.90
C ILE A 3 -7.57 -10.60 4.38
N ALA A 4 -8.05 -11.79 4.77
CA ALA A 4 -8.37 -12.09 6.16
C ALA A 4 -7.13 -12.10 7.07
N ALA A 5 -5.97 -12.48 6.53
CA ALA A 5 -4.72 -12.49 7.29
C ALA A 5 -4.18 -11.07 7.60
N LEU A 6 -4.76 -10.02 7.00
CA LEU A 6 -4.45 -8.64 7.36
C LEU A 6 -4.93 -8.29 8.78
N ASP A 7 -5.91 -8.99 9.34
CA ASP A 7 -6.46 -8.75 10.67
C ASP A 7 -5.88 -9.69 11.74
N HIS A 8 -4.80 -10.42 11.43
CA HIS A 8 -4.15 -11.32 12.38
C HIS A 8 -3.48 -10.56 13.54
N ASP A 9 -3.53 -11.10 14.76
CA ASP A 9 -2.99 -10.46 15.97
C ASP A 9 -1.48 -10.19 15.87
N GLU A 10 -0.76 -11.16 15.32
CA GLU A 10 0.68 -11.06 15.10
C GLU A 10 1.05 -10.30 13.82
N ALA A 11 1.92 -9.30 13.98
CA ALA A 11 2.41 -8.46 12.88
C ALA A 11 3.06 -9.26 11.72
N PRO A 12 3.86 -10.33 11.94
CA PRO A 12 4.37 -11.22 10.89
C PRO A 12 3.34 -11.65 9.83
N TYR A 13 2.16 -12.06 10.27
CA TYR A 13 1.10 -12.51 9.38
C TYR A 13 0.47 -11.34 8.62
N ARG A 14 0.30 -10.19 9.28
CA ARG A 14 -0.26 -8.99 8.64
C ARG A 14 0.63 -8.44 7.54
N TRP A 15 1.93 -8.27 7.77
CA TRP A 15 2.82 -7.72 6.74
C TRP A 15 3.11 -8.75 5.63
N GLY A 16 3.14 -10.05 5.95
CA GLY A 16 3.23 -11.11 4.94
C GLY A 16 2.00 -11.15 4.04
N ALA A 17 0.80 -10.99 4.61
CA ALA A 17 -0.44 -10.88 3.86
C ALA A 17 -0.47 -9.63 2.96
N ALA A 18 -0.05 -8.47 3.49
CA ALA A 18 0.05 -7.25 2.69
C ALA A 18 0.97 -7.45 1.48
N GLU A 19 2.17 -8.00 1.70
CA GLU A 19 3.13 -8.29 0.62
C GLU A 19 2.56 -9.21 -0.45
N ALA A 20 1.89 -10.30 -0.05
CA ALA A 20 1.27 -11.24 -0.98
C ALA A 20 0.23 -10.55 -1.88
N LEU A 21 -0.64 -9.72 -1.29
CA LEU A 21 -1.67 -8.98 -2.01
C LEU A 21 -1.08 -7.99 -3.02
N GLY A 22 0.02 -7.31 -2.65
CA GLY A 22 0.75 -6.41 -3.56
C GLY A 22 1.37 -7.15 -4.75
N ARG A 23 2.00 -8.30 -4.51
CA ARG A 23 2.57 -9.15 -5.57
C ARG A 23 1.50 -9.67 -6.53
N MET A 24 0.32 -10.01 -6.00
CA MET A 24 -0.82 -10.47 -6.78
C MET A 24 -1.53 -9.34 -7.53
N ARG A 25 -1.28 -8.07 -7.15
CA ARG A 25 -2.01 -6.89 -7.64
C ARG A 25 -3.52 -7.04 -7.52
N ASP A 26 -3.99 -7.60 -6.40
CA ASP A 26 -5.43 -7.82 -6.17
C ASP A 26 -6.12 -6.48 -5.85
N GLU A 27 -6.90 -5.94 -6.79
CA GLU A 27 -7.64 -4.68 -6.61
C GLU A 27 -8.65 -4.73 -5.46
N ARG A 28 -9.14 -5.93 -5.08
CA ARG A 28 -10.04 -6.10 -3.93
C ARG A 28 -9.34 -5.80 -2.61
N ALA A 29 -8.00 -5.81 -2.60
CA ALA A 29 -7.19 -5.52 -1.43
C ALA A 29 -6.96 -4.03 -1.18
N VAL A 30 -7.37 -3.13 -2.07
CA VAL A 30 -7.11 -1.69 -1.94
C VAL A 30 -7.64 -1.13 -0.61
N GLU A 31 -8.93 -1.32 -0.31
CA GLU A 31 -9.52 -0.81 0.94
C GLU A 31 -8.94 -1.49 2.20
N PRO A 32 -8.77 -2.83 2.25
CA PRO A 32 -8.06 -3.47 3.35
C PRO A 32 -6.63 -2.97 3.56
N LEU A 33 -5.87 -2.76 2.49
CA LEU A 33 -4.49 -2.26 2.57
C LEU A 33 -4.44 -0.80 3.02
N ILE A 34 -5.40 0.03 2.62
CA ILE A 34 -5.53 1.42 3.12
C ILE A 34 -5.67 1.43 4.65
N LYS A 35 -6.49 0.53 5.22
CA LYS A 35 -6.61 0.42 6.69
C LYS A 35 -5.28 0.06 7.36
N ARG A 36 -4.48 -0.79 6.72
CA ARG A 36 -3.16 -1.21 7.24
C ARG A 36 -2.08 -0.12 7.15
N LEU A 37 -2.32 1.01 6.48
CA LEU A 37 -1.45 2.19 6.57
C LEU A 37 -1.47 2.84 7.96
N HIS A 38 -2.37 2.43 8.85
CA HIS A 38 -2.46 2.92 10.23
C HIS A 38 -2.09 1.85 11.27
N ASP A 39 -1.45 0.75 10.83
CA ASP A 39 -1.03 -0.33 11.73
C ASP A 39 0.06 0.15 12.72
N ASP A 40 0.06 -0.41 13.93
CA ASP A 40 1.06 -0.08 14.95
C ASP A 40 2.47 -0.52 14.53
N ASP A 41 2.58 -1.66 13.83
CA ASP A 41 3.85 -2.17 13.32
C ASP A 41 4.23 -1.45 12.00
N TRP A 42 5.42 -0.85 12.00
CA TRP A 42 5.91 -0.08 10.86
C TRP A 42 6.15 -0.92 9.61
N ARG A 43 6.44 -2.23 9.75
CA ARG A 43 6.62 -3.16 8.62
C ARG A 43 5.28 -3.42 7.93
N VAL A 44 4.19 -3.46 8.69
CA VAL A 44 2.84 -3.59 8.12
C VAL A 44 2.49 -2.34 7.32
N ARG A 45 2.73 -1.14 7.88
CA ARG A 45 2.52 0.13 7.15
C ARG A 45 3.36 0.21 5.88
N LEU A 46 4.64 -0.17 5.97
CA LEU A 46 5.58 -0.22 4.84
C LEU A 46 5.06 -1.14 3.72
N LYS A 47 4.70 -2.38 4.06
CA LYS A 47 4.24 -3.37 3.07
C LYS A 47 2.87 -3.00 2.50
N ALA A 48 2.00 -2.38 3.28
CA ALA A 48 0.74 -1.84 2.78
C ALA A 48 0.98 -0.73 1.75
N ALA A 49 1.87 0.22 2.03
CA ALA A 49 2.23 1.30 1.10
C ALA A 49 2.83 0.77 -0.20
N TRP A 50 3.80 -0.14 -0.09
CA TRP A 50 4.40 -0.80 -1.25
C TRP A 50 3.35 -1.51 -2.11
N SER A 51 2.45 -2.25 -1.48
CA SER A 51 1.41 -3.03 -2.16
C SER A 51 0.40 -2.15 -2.90
N LEU A 52 -0.03 -1.06 -2.29
CA LEU A 52 -0.88 -0.06 -2.95
C LEU A 52 -0.16 0.57 -4.16
N GLY A 53 1.14 0.82 -4.05
CA GLY A 53 1.98 1.26 -5.17
C GLY A 53 2.08 0.23 -6.30
N GLN A 54 2.07 -1.07 -5.99
CA GLN A 54 2.06 -2.14 -7.00
C GLN A 54 0.71 -2.31 -7.68
N ILE A 55 -0.38 -2.23 -6.91
CA ILE A 55 -1.75 -2.31 -7.43
C ILE A 55 -2.01 -1.12 -8.37
N GLY A 56 -1.57 0.08 -7.98
CA GLY A 56 -1.66 1.24 -8.87
C GLY A 56 -3.01 1.97 -8.81
N ASP A 57 -3.87 1.66 -7.85
CA ASP A 57 -5.21 2.24 -7.74
C ASP A 57 -5.14 3.70 -7.19
N PRO A 58 -5.66 4.69 -7.93
CA PRO A 58 -5.65 6.09 -7.50
C PRO A 58 -6.38 6.37 -6.17
N ARG A 59 -7.31 5.50 -5.74
CA ARG A 59 -8.00 5.63 -4.45
C ARG A 59 -7.04 5.65 -3.26
N ALA A 60 -5.86 5.05 -3.40
CA ALA A 60 -4.83 5.05 -2.36
C ALA A 60 -4.11 6.41 -2.17
N LEU A 61 -4.16 7.31 -3.16
CA LEU A 61 -3.32 8.51 -3.19
C LEU A 61 -3.47 9.44 -1.97
N PRO A 62 -4.68 9.78 -1.49
CA PRO A 62 -4.83 10.65 -0.32
C PRO A 62 -4.19 10.04 0.94
N HIS A 63 -4.33 8.72 1.10
CA HIS A 63 -3.81 7.99 2.25
C HIS A 63 -2.28 7.87 2.21
N LEU A 64 -1.72 7.56 1.04
CA LEU A 64 -0.26 7.50 0.85
C LEU A 64 0.38 8.88 1.06
N ARG A 65 -0.24 9.96 0.59
CA ARG A 65 0.26 11.33 0.84
C ARG A 65 0.30 11.69 2.32
N ARG A 66 -0.69 11.22 3.11
CA ARG A 66 -0.65 11.39 4.57
C ARG A 66 0.46 10.55 5.20
N LEU A 67 0.67 9.32 4.70
CA LEU A 67 1.69 8.40 5.18
C LEU A 67 3.13 8.89 4.91
N MET A 68 3.35 9.81 3.97
CA MET A 68 4.66 10.47 3.80
C MET A 68 5.13 11.26 5.03
N LYS A 69 4.27 11.45 6.04
CA LYS A 69 4.61 12.06 7.33
C LYS A 69 4.76 11.03 8.45
N ASP A 70 4.90 9.74 8.11
CA ASP A 70 5.08 8.67 9.09
C ASP A 70 6.35 8.89 9.92
N ARG A 71 6.31 8.42 11.18
CA ARG A 71 7.46 8.48 12.10
C ARG A 71 8.66 7.63 11.64
N SER A 72 8.41 6.62 10.82
CA SER A 72 9.45 5.80 10.20
C SER A 72 9.80 6.37 8.83
N GLU A 73 11.06 6.78 8.67
CA GLU A 73 11.59 7.29 7.40
C GLU A 73 11.38 6.30 6.24
N ALA A 74 11.65 5.01 6.46
CA ALA A 74 11.40 3.96 5.47
C ALA A 74 9.93 3.91 5.01
N VAL A 75 8.98 4.12 5.93
CA VAL A 75 7.54 4.14 5.61
C VAL A 75 7.19 5.41 4.82
N ALA A 76 7.74 6.56 5.21
CA ALA A 76 7.53 7.83 4.54
C ALA A 76 8.07 7.82 3.10
N ASP A 77 9.28 7.29 2.90
CA ASP A 77 9.92 7.16 1.59
C ASP A 77 9.13 6.23 0.67
N MET A 78 8.73 5.07 1.18
CA MET A 78 7.92 4.10 0.44
C MET A 78 6.57 4.70 0.02
N ALA A 79 5.95 5.50 0.89
CA ALA A 79 4.72 6.20 0.54
C ALA A 79 4.94 7.19 -0.63
N GLY A 80 6.05 7.92 -0.63
CA GLY A 80 6.45 8.80 -1.72
C GLY A 80 6.69 8.06 -3.04
N GLU A 81 7.37 6.91 -2.97
CA GLU A 81 7.57 6.03 -4.14
C GLU A 81 6.25 5.50 -4.69
N ALA A 82 5.36 5.02 -3.83
CA ALA A 82 4.05 4.52 -4.21
C ALA A 82 3.21 5.60 -4.91
N VAL A 83 3.19 6.84 -4.37
CA VAL A 83 2.50 7.99 -4.99
C VAL A 83 3.05 8.26 -6.39
N ARG A 84 4.38 8.37 -6.53
CA ARG A 84 5.01 8.59 -7.85
C ARG A 84 4.65 7.48 -8.82
N GLY A 85 4.75 6.22 -8.39
CA GLY A 85 4.44 5.05 -9.21
C GLY A 85 2.99 5.02 -9.71
N ILE A 86 2.02 5.35 -8.86
CA ILE A 86 0.60 5.45 -9.24
C ILE A 86 0.41 6.58 -10.27
N GLN A 87 0.93 7.77 -9.98
CA GLN A 87 0.77 8.93 -10.86
C GLN A 87 1.41 8.72 -12.23
N THR A 88 2.61 8.12 -12.30
CA THR A 88 3.26 7.81 -13.57
C THR A 88 2.42 6.86 -14.42
N ARG A 89 1.80 5.83 -13.83
CA ARG A 89 0.91 4.92 -14.56
C ARG A 89 -0.36 5.61 -15.06
N MET A 90 -0.95 6.48 -14.25
CA MET A 90 -2.13 7.27 -14.67
C MET A 90 -1.80 8.19 -15.85
N LEU A 91 -0.63 8.83 -15.84
CA LEU A 91 -0.18 9.72 -16.92
C LEU A 91 0.08 8.97 -18.22
N ARG A 92 0.55 7.71 -18.14
CA ARG A 92 0.75 6.85 -19.31
C ARG A 92 -0.59 6.44 -19.93
N LYS A 93 -1.55 5.96 -19.12
CA LYS A 93 -2.88 5.57 -19.60
C LYS A 93 -3.62 6.69 -20.34
N ARG A 94 -3.58 7.92 -19.82
CA ARG A 94 -4.22 9.10 -20.48
C ARG A 94 -3.63 9.50 -21.84
N LYS A 95 -2.44 9.01 -22.20
CA LYS A 95 -1.82 9.27 -23.51
C LYS A 95 -2.16 8.19 -24.53
N GLU A 96 -2.75 7.08 -24.08
CA GLU A 96 -3.10 5.90 -24.88
C GLU A 96 -4.61 5.88 -25.24
N ASP A 97 -5.40 6.76 -24.61
CA ASP A 97 -6.83 7.05 -24.88
C ASP A 97 -6.99 8.26 -25.82
#